data_AF-A0A3B0VD65-F1
#
_entry.id   AF-A0A3B0VD65-F1
#
_cell.length_a   1.000
_cell.length_b   1.000
_cell.length_c   1.000
_cell.angle_alpha   90.00
_cell.angle_beta   90.00
_cell.angle_gamma   90.00
#
_symmetry.space_group_name_H-M   'P 1'
#
loop_
_entity.id
_entity.type
_entity.pdbx_description
1 polymer ?
#
loop_
_entity_poly.entity_id
_entity_poly.type
_entity_poly.pdbx_seq_one_letter_code
_entity_poly.pdbx_strand_id
1 'polypeptide(L)' 'MIENVLQQQQDKKDKKKVATGNVRKEHHCSVCGKLNPATICHACEDRIRAEAAEHKRDIEKK' A
#
# COMPACT_ATOMS: atom_id res chain seq x y z
N MET A 1 14.10 -34.59 18.99
CA MET A 1 12.84 -33.85 18.76
C MET A 1 13.25 -32.39 18.56
N ILE A 2 13.84 -31.94 17.43
CA ILE A 2 13.25 -31.78 16.08
C ILE A 2 11.84 -31.18 16.23
N GLU A 3 11.47 -29.96 15.87
CA GLU A 3 12.06 -28.87 15.08
C GLU A 3 11.18 -27.60 15.28
N ASN A 4 11.79 -26.41 15.21
CA ASN A 4 11.30 -25.28 14.40
C ASN A 4 9.87 -24.71 14.64
N VAL A 5 9.73 -23.63 15.42
CA VAL A 5 8.58 -22.72 15.34
C VAL A 5 9.06 -21.35 14.83
N LEU A 6 9.40 -21.32 13.55
CA LEU A 6 9.62 -20.11 12.78
C LEU A 6 8.52 -19.99 11.73
N GLN A 7 8.05 -18.77 11.53
CA GLN A 7 7.37 -18.30 10.32
C GLN A 7 5.97 -18.85 10.03
N GLN A 8 4.96 -17.95 10.05
CA GLN A 8 4.04 -17.67 8.93
C GLN A 8 2.78 -16.92 9.41
N GLN A 9 2.78 -15.60 9.26
CA GLN A 9 1.54 -14.84 9.04
C GLN A 9 1.77 -13.87 7.88
N GLN A 10 2.07 -14.46 6.72
CA GLN A 10 1.71 -13.90 5.43
C GLN A 10 0.73 -14.90 4.80
N ASP A 11 -0.20 -14.36 4.03
CA ASP A 11 -1.17 -15.08 3.20
C ASP A 11 -2.55 -15.36 3.83
N LYS A 12 -3.38 -14.32 3.87
CA LYS A 12 -4.77 -14.42 3.41
C LYS A 12 -5.05 -13.30 2.42
N LYS A 13 -4.40 -13.41 1.26
CA LYS A 13 -4.80 -12.72 0.03
C LYS A 13 -5.96 -13.51 -0.55
N ASP A 14 -7.18 -13.11 -0.22
CA ASP A 14 -8.41 -13.63 -0.81
C ASP A 14 -8.46 -13.37 -2.32
N LYS A 15 -7.94 -14.33 -3.08
CA LYS A 15 -8.55 -14.97 -4.23
C LYS A 15 -9.85 -14.33 -4.76
N LYS A 16 -9.75 -13.43 -5.76
CA LYS A 16 -10.80 -13.35 -6.80
C LYS A 16 -10.33 -12.75 -8.13
N LYS A 17 -10.26 -13.66 -9.12
CA LYS A 17 -10.47 -13.45 -10.57
C LYS A 17 -9.35 -12.73 -11.34
N VAL A 18 -8.53 -13.57 -11.96
CA VAL A 18 -8.09 -13.40 -13.35
C VAL A 18 -9.29 -12.99 -14.19
N ALA A 19 -9.23 -11.79 -14.78
CA ALA A 19 -10.11 -11.34 -15.83
C ALA A 19 -9.29 -10.48 -16.78
N THR A 20 -8.88 -11.12 -17.88
CA THR A 20 -8.54 -10.53 -19.16
C THR A 20 -9.51 -9.39 -19.50
N GLY A 21 -8.96 -8.21 -19.76
CA GLY A 21 -9.70 -7.03 -20.17
C GLY A 21 -8.97 -5.78 -19.69
N ASN A 22 -8.64 -4.88 -20.60
CA ASN A 22 -8.06 -3.57 -20.35
C ASN A 22 -9.08 -2.64 -19.66
N VAL A 23 -9.68 -3.11 -18.57
CA VAL A 23 -10.59 -2.35 -17.72
C VAL A 23 -9.68 -1.68 -16.71
N ARG A 24 -9.44 -0.38 -16.86
CA ARG A 24 -8.88 0.45 -15.79
C ARG A 24 -9.85 0.33 -14.63
N LYS A 25 -9.65 -0.64 -13.74
CA LYS A 25 -10.46 -0.83 -12.55
C LYS A 25 -10.23 0.41 -11.70
N GLU A 26 -11.18 1.34 -11.76
CA GLU A 26 -11.19 2.47 -10.85
C GLU A 26 -11.39 1.91 -9.44
N HIS A 27 -10.35 2.06 -8.61
CA HIS A 27 -10.35 1.65 -7.22
C HIS A 27 -10.61 2.89 -6.35
N HIS A 28 -11.15 2.71 -5.15
CA HIS A 28 -11.18 3.82 -4.20
C HIS A 28 -9.78 3.99 -3.61
N CYS A 29 -9.27 5.22 -3.58
CA CYS A 29 -8.02 5.58 -2.93
C CYS A 29 -8.08 5.14 -1.46
N SER A 30 -7.09 4.38 -0.98
CA SER A 30 -7.06 3.89 0.40
C SER A 30 -6.91 4.98 1.46
N VAL A 31 -6.52 6.20 1.04
CA VAL A 31 -6.27 7.34 1.94
C VAL A 31 -7.46 8.28 2.00
N CYS A 32 -7.98 8.71 0.84
CA CYS A 32 -9.07 9.70 0.78
C CYS A 32 -10.41 9.13 0.28
N GLY A 33 -10.46 7.86 -0.10
CA GLY A 33 -11.67 7.20 -0.57
C GLY A 33 -12.15 7.62 -1.96
N LYS A 34 -11.46 8.53 -2.66
CA LYS A 34 -11.85 8.98 -4.01
C LYS A 34 -11.56 7.91 -5.06
N LEU A 35 -12.43 7.76 -6.06
CA LEU A 35 -12.20 6.89 -7.20
C LEU A 35 -10.93 7.32 -7.95
N ASN A 36 -10.06 6.35 -8.19
CA ASN A 36 -8.77 6.54 -8.83
C ASN A 36 -8.26 5.21 -9.40
N PRO A 37 -7.60 5.18 -10.58
CA PRO A 37 -7.04 3.94 -11.12
C PRO A 37 -5.91 3.33 -10.26
N ALA A 38 -5.26 4.13 -9.42
CA ALA A 38 -4.22 3.67 -8.50
C ALA A 38 -4.76 3.52 -7.06
N THR A 39 -4.15 2.59 -6.29
CA THR A 39 -4.48 2.31 -4.88
C THR A 39 -4.42 3.57 -4.00
N ILE A 40 -3.48 4.47 -4.27
CA ILE A 40 -3.37 5.79 -3.64
C ILE A 40 -3.40 6.82 -4.76
N CYS A 41 -4.19 7.87 -4.62
CA CYS A 41 -4.19 8.94 -5.62
C CYS A 41 -2.94 9.81 -5.53
N HIS A 42 -2.51 10.37 -6.66
CA HIS A 42 -1.30 11.19 -6.74
C HIS A 42 -1.24 12.28 -5.66
N ALA A 43 -2.36 12.97 -5.41
CA ALA A 43 -2.43 14.00 -4.36
C ALA A 43 -2.18 13.45 -2.95
N CYS A 44 -2.66 12.24 -2.63
CA CYS A 44 -2.39 11.61 -1.34
C CYS A 44 -0.95 11.09 -1.26
N GLU A 45 -0.42 10.56 -2.36
CA GLU A 45 0.95 10.09 -2.45
C GLU A 45 1.97 11.22 -2.23
N ASP A 46 1.74 12.40 -2.83
CA ASP A 46 2.58 13.58 -2.64
C ASP A 46 2.59 14.07 -1.20
N ARG A 47 1.42 14.07 -0.54
CA ARG A 47 1.32 14.44 0.88
C ARG A 47 2.12 13.50 1.78
N ILE A 48 1.95 12.19 1.60
CA ILE A 48 2.69 11.18 2.36
C ILE A 48 4.20 11.34 2.14
N ARG A 49 4.64 11.57 0.90
CA ARG A 49 6.05 11.83 0.60
C ARG A 49 6.57 13.08 1.29
N ALA A 50 5.79 14.17 1.30
CA ALA A 50 6.17 15.40 1.96
C ALA A 50 6.33 15.20 3.48
N GLU A 51 5.34 14.56 4.12
CA GLU A 51 5.37 14.23 5.55
C GLU A 51 6.57 13.33 5.90
N ALA A 52 6.86 12.32 5.08
CA ALA A 52 8.01 11.45 5.27
C ALA A 52 9.35 12.21 5.12
N ALA A 53 9.44 13.15 4.18
CA ALA A 53 10.63 13.97 3.99
C ALA A 53 10.85 14.95 5.16
N GLU A 54 9.78 15.50 5.72
CA GLU A 54 9.84 16.32 6.94
C GLU A 54 10.30 15.50 8.14
N HIS A 55 9.73 14.31 8.33
CA HIS A 55 10.11 13.42 9.42
C HIS A 55 11.58 12.97 9.31
N LYS A 56 12.07 12.66 8.10
CA LYS A 56 13.48 12.34 7.88
C LYS A 56 14.41 13.48 8.31
N ARG A 57 14.04 14.73 8.01
CA ARG A 57 14.83 15.92 8.40
C ARG A 57 14.84 16.16 9.90
N ASP A 58 13.77 15.80 10.62
CA ASP A 58 13.73 15.90 12.08
C ASP A 58 14.66 14.87 12.74
N ILE A 59 14.68 13.64 12.21
CA ILE A 59 15.55 12.56 12.70
C ILE A 59 17.03 12.87 12.44
N GLU A 60 17.40 13.36 11.25
CA GLU A 60 18.80 13.65 10.91
C GLU A 60 19.40 14.85 11.66
N LYS A 61 18.57 15.67 12.31
CA LYS A 61 19.01 16.84 13.10
C LYS A 61 19.15 16.56 14.59
N LYS A 62 18.75 15.38 15.07
CA LYS A 62 18.99 14.91 16.44
C LYS A 62 20.29 14.15 16.53
#